data_AF-A0A0N8KA64-F1
#
_entry.id   AF-A0A0N8KA64-F1
#
_cell.length_a   1.000
_cell.length_b   1.000
_cell.length_c   1.000
_cell.angle_alpha   90.00
_cell.angle_beta   90.00
_cell.angle_gamma   90.00
#
_symmetry.space_group_name_H-M   'P 1'
#
loop_
_entity.id
_entity.type
_entity.pdbx_description
1 polymer ?
#
loop_
_entity_poly.entity_id
_entity_poly.type
_entity_poly.pdbx_seq_one_letter_code
_entity_poly.pdbx_strand_id
1 'polypeptide(L)'
;MPLLRLLTLFPRRLNLSLLVTAALLLVLTLVNQPLQTGSAPQGMVSFQMAATADQSMAIIRSWRQDGMLWAHVSLWLDFLFVPAYLVTLIFLTSHLTRDRPGVRERTVARWVKALFVAAGTGDIAENILLLNNMDPPTDVLSLSATICALIKFTGLMLGAAGLVIIRAARRHPLAHG
;
A
#
# COMPACT_ATOMS: atom_id res chain seq x y z
N MET A 1 -2.69 -26.72 2.49
CA MET A 1 -1.62 -26.66 3.51
C MET A 1 -2.13 -25.89 4.71
N PRO A 2 -1.97 -26.37 5.95
CA PRO A 2 -2.52 -25.68 7.12
C PRO A 2 -1.75 -24.39 7.41
N LEU A 3 -2.48 -23.32 7.77
CA LEU A 3 -1.97 -21.96 8.05
C LEU A 3 -0.76 -21.97 9.01
N LEU A 4 -0.75 -22.89 9.98
CA LEU A 4 0.37 -23.07 10.92
C LEU A 4 1.72 -23.37 10.25
N ARG A 5 1.75 -24.10 9.12
CA ARG A 5 3.02 -24.40 8.41
C ARG A 5 3.57 -23.20 7.65
N LEU A 6 2.76 -22.23 7.26
CA LEU A 6 3.23 -20.99 6.63
C LEU A 6 3.94 -20.09 7.65
N LEU A 7 3.42 -20.05 8.89
CA LEU A 7 4.00 -19.29 10.00
C LEU A 7 5.37 -19.83 10.46
N THR A 8 5.77 -21.04 10.07
CA THR A 8 7.11 -21.58 10.36
C THR A 8 8.14 -21.27 9.27
N LEU A 9 7.74 -20.72 8.11
CA LEU A 9 8.65 -20.49 6.98
C LEU A 9 9.45 -19.19 7.11
N PHE A 10 8.97 -18.23 7.88
CA PHE A 10 9.57 -16.91 8.02
C PHE A 10 9.99 -16.59 9.46
N PRO A 11 10.92 -15.65 9.67
CA PRO A 11 11.25 -15.17 11.01
C PRO A 11 10.01 -14.62 11.73
N ARG A 12 9.92 -14.83 13.05
CA ARG A 12 8.78 -14.37 13.89
C ARG A 12 8.38 -12.91 13.63
N ARG A 13 9.36 -12.02 13.49
CA ARG A 13 9.14 -10.58 13.21
C ARG A 13 8.44 -10.33 11.87
N LEU A 14 8.81 -11.07 10.83
CA LEU A 14 8.19 -10.97 9.49
C LEU A 14 6.78 -11.56 9.49
N ASN A 15 6.55 -12.68 10.18
CA ASN A 15 5.19 -13.21 10.31
C ASN A 15 4.25 -12.28 11.06
N LEU A 16 4.73 -11.67 12.16
CA LEU A 16 3.94 -10.72 12.92
C LEU A 16 3.60 -9.50 12.06
N SER A 17 4.58 -8.92 11.36
CA SER A 17 4.32 -7.78 10.49
C SER A 17 3.35 -8.14 9.36
N LEU A 18 3.52 -9.31 8.71
CA LEU A 18 2.60 -9.81 7.69
C LEU A 18 1.17 -9.96 8.22
N LEU A 19 1.00 -10.52 9.42
CA LEU A 19 -0.31 -10.69 10.04
C LEU A 19 -0.97 -9.34 10.33
N VAL A 20 -0.23 -8.39 10.88
CA VAL A 20 -0.73 -7.02 11.14
C VAL A 20 -1.12 -6.33 9.83
N THR A 21 -0.25 -6.37 8.81
CA THR A 21 -0.54 -5.81 7.49
C THR A 21 -1.78 -6.45 6.87
N ALA A 22 -1.91 -7.78 6.91
CA ALA A 22 -3.05 -8.49 6.35
C ALA A 22 -4.36 -8.18 7.10
N ALA A 23 -4.31 -8.07 8.43
CA ALA A 23 -5.47 -7.68 9.23
C ALA A 23 -5.93 -6.26 8.92
N LEU A 24 -5.00 -5.29 8.85
CA LEU A 24 -5.32 -3.91 8.49
C LEU A 24 -5.87 -3.81 7.05
N LEU A 25 -5.27 -4.53 6.10
CA LEU A 25 -5.78 -4.60 4.73
C LEU A 25 -7.22 -5.14 4.70
N LEU A 26 -7.50 -6.21 5.45
CA LEU A 26 -8.85 -6.75 5.56
C LEU A 26 -9.83 -5.70 6.10
N VAL A 27 -9.48 -5.02 7.20
CA VAL A 27 -10.32 -3.96 7.77
C VAL A 27 -10.57 -2.84 6.76
N LEU A 28 -9.54 -2.36 6.05
CA LEU A 28 -9.68 -1.33 5.02
C LEU A 28 -10.60 -1.80 3.88
N THR A 29 -10.48 -3.04 3.43
CA THR A 29 -11.36 -3.57 2.37
C THR A 29 -12.82 -3.64 2.80
N LEU A 30 -13.10 -3.92 4.08
CA LEU A 30 -14.45 -3.93 4.63
C LEU A 30 -15.01 -2.51 4.79
N VAL A 31 -14.19 -1.57 5.29
CA VAL A 31 -14.55 -0.15 5.42
C VAL A 31 -14.79 0.49 4.04
N ASN A 32 -14.14 0.01 2.99
CA ASN A 32 -14.31 0.53 1.62
C ASN A 32 -15.57 0.01 0.92
N GLN A 33 -16.21 -1.07 1.38
CA GLN A 33 -17.44 -1.60 0.77
C GLN A 33 -18.58 -0.57 0.67
N PRO A 34 -18.96 0.14 1.74
CA PRO A 34 -20.03 1.15 1.67
C PRO A 34 -19.69 2.35 0.78
N LEU A 35 -18.41 2.52 0.41
CA LEU A 35 -17.96 3.62 -0.45
C LEU A 35 -18.05 3.27 -1.95
N GLN A 36 -18.39 2.03 -2.30
CA GLN A 36 -18.55 1.64 -3.70
C GLN A 36 -19.90 2.12 -4.24
N THR A 37 -19.86 3.09 -5.14
CA THR A 37 -21.05 3.72 -5.75
C THR A 37 -20.90 3.79 -7.27
N GLY A 38 -21.93 4.26 -7.97
CA GLY A 38 -21.85 4.50 -9.41
C GLY A 38 -20.77 5.52 -9.81
N SER A 39 -20.51 6.52 -8.97
CA SER A 39 -19.45 7.52 -9.19
C SER A 39 -18.09 7.07 -8.65
N ALA A 40 -18.08 6.15 -7.68
CA ALA A 40 -16.88 5.60 -7.06
C ALA A 40 -16.89 4.07 -7.10
N PRO A 41 -16.73 3.42 -8.27
CA PRO A 41 -16.85 1.96 -8.40
C PRO A 41 -15.78 1.20 -7.61
N GLN A 42 -14.70 1.86 -7.18
CA GLN A 42 -13.65 1.29 -6.34
C GLN A 42 -13.54 2.00 -4.98
N GLY A 43 -14.55 2.79 -4.59
CA GLY A 43 -14.56 3.55 -3.35
C GLY A 43 -13.41 4.55 -3.25
N MET A 44 -12.63 4.47 -2.18
CA MET A 44 -11.46 5.34 -1.95
C MET A 44 -10.46 5.30 -3.12
N VAL A 45 -10.34 4.16 -3.81
CA VAL A 45 -9.44 4.05 -4.96
C VAL A 45 -9.92 4.89 -6.15
N SER A 46 -11.23 5.09 -6.30
CA SER A 46 -11.76 6.03 -7.29
C SER A 46 -11.47 7.48 -6.88
N PHE A 47 -11.51 7.79 -5.58
CA PHE A 47 -11.27 9.15 -5.08
C PHE A 47 -9.81 9.58 -5.24
N GLN A 48 -8.86 8.71 -4.91
CA GLN A 48 -7.42 8.99 -5.13
C GLN A 48 -7.07 9.16 -6.62
N MET A 49 -7.89 8.64 -7.54
CA MET A 49 -7.68 8.73 -8.99
C MET A 49 -8.61 9.75 -9.67
N ALA A 50 -9.32 10.58 -8.90
CA ALA A 50 -10.30 11.51 -9.44
C ALA A 50 -9.67 12.61 -10.32
N ALA A 51 -8.44 13.01 -10.02
CA ALA A 51 -7.62 14.02 -10.71
C ALA A 51 -8.18 15.46 -10.80
N THR A 52 -9.50 15.65 -10.79
CA THR A 52 -10.16 16.96 -10.88
C THR A 52 -11.12 17.19 -9.73
N ALA A 53 -11.42 18.46 -9.46
CA ALA A 53 -12.39 18.86 -8.44
C ALA A 53 -13.79 18.32 -8.75
N ASP A 54 -14.20 18.37 -10.02
CA ASP A 54 -15.54 17.91 -10.44
C ASP A 54 -15.74 16.41 -10.20
N GLN A 55 -14.75 15.58 -10.54
CA GLN A 55 -14.81 14.14 -10.30
C GLN A 55 -14.77 13.83 -8.81
N SER A 56 -13.90 14.52 -8.06
CA SER A 56 -13.82 14.41 -6.60
C SER A 56 -15.16 14.77 -5.94
N MET A 57 -15.80 15.86 -6.39
CA MET A 57 -17.10 16.31 -5.91
C MET A 57 -18.21 15.32 -6.26
N ALA A 58 -18.21 14.74 -7.47
CA ALA A 58 -19.18 13.73 -7.86
C ALA A 58 -19.08 12.48 -6.96
N ILE A 59 -17.87 12.05 -6.64
CA ILE A 59 -17.60 10.94 -5.73
C ILE A 59 -18.09 11.26 -4.32
N ILE A 60 -17.68 12.39 -3.75
CA ILE A 60 -18.07 12.82 -2.39
C ILE A 60 -19.60 12.92 -2.26
N ARG A 61 -20.27 13.52 -3.26
CA ARG A 61 -21.74 13.61 -3.28
C ARG A 61 -22.42 12.25 -3.34
N SER A 62 -21.80 11.25 -3.99
CA SER A 62 -22.34 9.91 -4.08
C SER A 62 -22.34 9.16 -2.73
N TRP A 63 -21.43 9.51 -1.82
CA TRP A 63 -21.28 8.86 -0.52
C TRP A 63 -22.32 9.30 0.52
N ARG A 64 -22.97 10.46 0.33
CA ARG A 64 -23.91 11.05 1.30
C ARG A 64 -23.28 11.16 2.71
N GLN A 65 -24.06 11.49 3.74
CA GLN A 65 -23.52 11.68 5.09
C GLN A 65 -22.90 10.40 5.68
N ASP A 66 -23.55 9.25 5.50
CA ASP A 66 -23.07 7.99 6.08
C ASP A 66 -21.75 7.52 5.45
N GLY A 67 -21.60 7.66 4.13
CA GLY A 67 -20.37 7.30 3.44
C GLY A 67 -19.21 8.25 3.76
N MET A 68 -19.47 9.53 4.07
CA MET A 68 -18.41 10.45 4.47
C MET A 68 -17.72 10.03 5.77
N LEU A 69 -18.45 9.47 6.74
CA LEU A 69 -17.86 8.91 7.95
C LEU A 69 -16.90 7.75 7.61
N TRP A 70 -17.35 6.83 6.76
CA TRP A 70 -16.53 5.69 6.33
C TRP A 70 -15.29 6.11 5.54
N ALA A 71 -15.38 7.16 4.71
CA ALA A 71 -14.24 7.70 3.98
C ALA A 71 -13.17 8.28 4.93
N HIS A 72 -13.57 9.03 5.96
CA HIS A 72 -12.66 9.52 6.99
C HIS A 72 -12.02 8.38 7.79
N VAL A 73 -12.82 7.40 8.21
CA VAL A 73 -12.32 6.21 8.93
C VAL A 73 -11.32 5.45 8.06
N SER A 74 -11.60 5.30 6.75
CA SER A 74 -10.67 4.68 5.81
C SER A 74 -9.34 5.42 5.74
N LEU A 75 -9.34 6.74 5.61
CA LEU A 75 -8.11 7.55 5.53
C LEU A 75 -7.28 7.47 6.81
N TRP A 76 -7.92 7.55 7.98
CA TRP A 76 -7.22 7.42 9.26
C TRP A 76 -6.65 6.02 9.49
N LEU A 77 -7.37 4.98 9.08
CA LEU A 77 -6.85 3.61 9.10
C LEU A 77 -5.69 3.43 8.12
N ASP A 78 -5.72 4.12 6.97
CA ASP A 78 -4.67 4.01 5.97
C ASP A 78 -3.34 4.59 6.47
N PHE A 79 -3.35 5.69 7.25
CA PHE A 79 -2.16 6.17 7.96
C PHE A 79 -1.50 5.12 8.87
N LEU A 80 -2.29 4.21 9.47
CA LEU A 80 -1.76 3.09 10.25
C LEU A 80 -1.29 1.93 9.35
N PHE A 81 -1.95 1.73 8.22
CA PHE A 81 -1.59 0.71 7.25
C PHE A 81 -0.25 0.98 6.57
N VAL A 82 0.06 2.24 6.24
CA VAL A 82 1.33 2.64 5.60
C VAL A 82 2.57 2.10 6.32
N PRO A 83 2.83 2.44 7.60
CA PRO A 83 4.00 1.93 8.30
C PRO A 83 3.95 0.40 8.44
N ALA A 84 2.77 -0.19 8.60
CA ALA A 84 2.63 -1.64 8.72
C ALA A 84 3.08 -2.37 7.45
N TYR A 85 2.56 -1.99 6.27
CA TYR A 85 2.98 -2.64 5.02
C TYR A 85 4.43 -2.30 4.67
N LEU A 86 4.89 -1.08 4.94
CA LEU A 86 6.27 -0.67 4.62
C LEU A 86 7.29 -1.49 5.41
N VAL A 87 7.07 -1.66 6.72
CA VAL A 87 7.90 -2.54 7.57
C VAL A 87 7.89 -3.97 7.05
N THR A 88 6.71 -4.49 6.70
CA THR A 88 6.56 -5.84 6.13
C THR A 88 7.37 -6.01 4.85
N LEU A 89 7.29 -5.06 3.90
CA LEU A 89 8.03 -5.10 2.65
C LEU A 89 9.54 -4.98 2.85
N ILE A 90 10.00 -4.15 3.79
CA ILE A 90 11.43 -4.03 4.14
C ILE A 90 11.96 -5.32 4.78
N PHE A 91 11.20 -5.93 5.69
CA PHE A 91 11.57 -7.21 6.31
C PHE A 91 11.58 -8.34 5.29
N LEU A 92 10.59 -8.39 4.40
CA LEU A 92 10.54 -9.36 3.32
C LEU A 92 11.73 -9.21 2.38
N THR A 93 12.05 -7.98 1.96
CA THR A 93 13.22 -7.70 1.12
C THR A 93 14.50 -8.19 1.80
N SER A 94 14.68 -7.86 3.08
CA SER A 94 15.87 -8.22 3.85
C SER A 94 16.00 -9.73 4.04
N HIS A 95 14.89 -10.43 4.29
CA HIS A 95 14.86 -11.88 4.36
C HIS A 95 15.21 -12.52 3.01
N LEU A 96 14.70 -11.97 1.91
CA LEU A 96 14.98 -12.49 0.58
C LEU A 96 16.43 -12.27 0.09
N THR A 97 17.17 -11.39 0.75
CA THR A 97 18.57 -11.07 0.40
C THR A 97 19.60 -11.45 1.45
N ARG A 98 19.19 -12.06 2.57
CA ARG A 98 20.07 -12.39 3.72
C ARG A 98 21.32 -13.17 3.33
N ASP A 99 21.16 -14.19 2.48
CA ASP A 99 22.23 -15.14 2.14
C ASP A 99 22.99 -14.73 0.87
N ARG A 100 22.88 -13.45 0.45
CA ARG A 100 23.45 -12.95 -0.81
C ARG A 100 24.54 -11.90 -0.57
N PRO A 101 25.82 -12.28 -0.59
CA PRO A 101 26.93 -11.32 -0.41
C PRO A 101 27.25 -10.49 -1.67
N GLY A 102 26.72 -10.86 -2.84
CA GLY A 102 27.01 -10.19 -4.11
C GLY A 102 26.61 -8.71 -4.16
N VAL A 103 27.47 -7.88 -4.74
CA VAL A 103 27.27 -6.43 -4.84
C VAL A 103 26.01 -6.09 -5.63
N ARG A 104 25.76 -6.78 -6.74
CA ARG A 104 24.59 -6.56 -7.60
C ARG A 104 23.28 -6.83 -6.85
N GLU A 105 23.20 -7.94 -6.14
CA GLU A 105 21.99 -8.33 -5.39
C GLU A 105 21.72 -7.37 -4.25
N ARG A 106 22.78 -6.87 -3.57
CA ARG A 106 22.66 -5.83 -2.56
C ARG A 106 22.20 -4.50 -3.16
N THR A 107 22.69 -4.12 -4.33
CA THR A 107 22.24 -2.91 -5.04
C THR A 107 20.77 -2.99 -5.43
N VAL A 108 20.33 -4.11 -6.02
CA VAL A 108 18.90 -4.34 -6.35
C VAL A 108 18.03 -4.26 -5.09
N ALA A 109 18.47 -4.88 -3.98
CA ALA A 109 17.75 -4.82 -2.71
C ALA A 109 17.59 -3.39 -2.18
N ARG A 110 18.62 -2.55 -2.31
CA ARG A 110 18.58 -1.13 -1.91
C ARG A 110 17.57 -0.36 -2.76
N TRP A 111 17.58 -0.55 -4.08
CA TRP A 111 16.62 0.09 -4.98
C TRP A 111 15.19 -0.36 -4.68
N VAL A 112 14.96 -1.66 -4.45
CA VAL A 112 13.64 -2.17 -4.04
C VAL A 112 13.15 -1.53 -2.75
N LYS A 113 14.01 -1.42 -1.72
CA LYS A 113 13.66 -0.72 -0.47
C LYS A 113 13.36 0.76 -0.72
N ALA A 114 14.17 1.43 -1.55
CA ALA A 114 13.95 2.84 -1.88
C ALA A 114 12.60 3.06 -2.60
N LEU A 115 12.22 2.16 -3.51
CA LEU A 115 10.91 2.18 -4.18
C LEU A 115 9.75 2.01 -3.18
N PHE A 116 9.88 1.11 -2.21
CA PHE A 116 8.85 0.96 -1.17
C PHE A 116 8.77 2.18 -0.25
N VAL A 117 9.90 2.78 0.12
CA VAL A 117 9.91 4.02 0.91
C VAL A 117 9.27 5.17 0.13
N ALA A 118 9.61 5.32 -1.16
CA ALA A 118 8.97 6.32 -2.02
C ALA A 118 7.45 6.10 -2.12
N ALA A 119 7.02 4.85 -2.24
CA ALA A 119 5.60 4.51 -2.25
C ALA A 119 4.89 4.89 -0.94
N GLY A 120 5.47 4.54 0.21
CA GLY A 120 4.92 4.88 1.53
C GLY A 120 4.86 6.39 1.78
N THR A 121 5.87 7.15 1.35
CA THR A 121 5.84 8.61 1.43
C THR A 121 4.75 9.20 0.53
N GLY A 122 4.60 8.66 -0.69
CA GLY A 122 3.51 9.03 -1.60
C GLY A 122 2.14 8.76 -0.99
N ASP A 123 1.98 7.63 -0.33
CA ASP A 123 0.75 7.21 0.37
C ASP A 123 0.36 8.18 1.49
N ILE A 124 1.31 8.56 2.34
CA ILE A 124 1.07 9.52 3.43
C ILE A 124 0.67 10.89 2.86
N ALA A 125 1.39 11.37 1.85
CA ALA A 125 1.10 12.65 1.20
C ALA A 125 -0.28 12.63 0.54
N GLU A 126 -0.62 11.56 -0.15
CA GLU A 126 -1.92 11.35 -0.78
C GLU A 126 -3.05 11.36 0.26
N ASN A 127 -2.92 10.63 1.37
CA ASN A 127 -3.91 10.62 2.44
C ASN A 127 -4.14 12.02 3.05
N ILE A 128 -3.07 12.81 3.23
CA ILE A 128 -3.19 14.21 3.67
C ILE A 128 -3.95 15.04 2.64
N LEU A 129 -3.61 14.91 1.36
CA LEU A 129 -4.24 15.66 0.29
C LEU A 129 -5.73 15.32 0.18
N LEU A 130 -6.09 14.03 0.25
CA LEU A 130 -7.48 13.60 0.22
C LEU A 130 -8.29 14.12 1.39
N LEU A 131 -7.77 14.09 2.61
CA LEU A 131 -8.45 14.68 3.77
C LEU A 131 -8.74 16.17 3.56
N ASN A 132 -7.79 16.92 2.99
CA ASN A 132 -7.97 18.35 2.70
C ASN A 132 -8.84 18.60 1.45
N ASN A 133 -9.06 17.60 0.61
CA ASN A 133 -9.85 17.69 -0.62
C ASN A 133 -11.32 17.29 -0.41
N MET A 134 -11.75 16.98 0.82
CA MET A 134 -13.12 16.53 1.09
C MET A 134 -14.17 17.65 1.12
N ASP A 135 -13.80 18.89 1.48
CA ASP A 135 -14.75 20.00 1.55
C ASP A 135 -14.09 21.40 1.49
N PRO A 136 -14.19 22.14 0.36
CA PRO A 136 -14.54 21.67 -0.98
C PRO A 136 -13.31 21.11 -1.72
N PRO A 137 -13.51 20.14 -2.65
CA PRO A 137 -12.47 19.70 -3.57
C PRO A 137 -11.92 20.82 -4.45
N THR A 138 -10.62 20.78 -4.72
CA THR A 138 -9.96 21.67 -5.68
C THR A 138 -9.15 20.87 -6.69
N ASP A 139 -8.94 21.41 -7.89
CA ASP A 139 -8.19 20.71 -8.94
C ASP A 139 -6.75 20.45 -8.51
N VAL A 140 -6.13 21.42 -7.81
CA VAL A 140 -4.76 21.29 -7.33
C VAL A 140 -4.63 20.13 -6.34
N LEU A 141 -5.53 20.04 -5.35
CA LEU A 141 -5.48 18.96 -4.37
C LEU A 141 -5.83 17.60 -5.00
N SER A 142 -6.85 17.55 -5.85
CA SER A 142 -7.29 16.33 -6.56
C SER A 142 -6.19 15.76 -7.46
N LEU A 143 -5.55 16.62 -8.25
CA LEU A 143 -4.43 16.25 -9.12
C LEU A 143 -3.21 15.83 -8.31
N SER A 144 -2.87 16.58 -7.25
CA SER A 144 -1.74 16.25 -6.39
C SER A 144 -1.92 14.89 -5.72
N ALA A 145 -3.13 14.60 -5.21
CA ALA A 145 -3.46 13.30 -4.64
C ALA A 145 -3.29 12.18 -5.67
N THR A 146 -3.74 12.42 -6.92
CA THR A 146 -3.59 11.46 -8.01
C THR A 146 -2.11 11.21 -8.35
N ILE A 147 -1.27 12.25 -8.42
CA ILE A 147 0.17 12.10 -8.65
C ILE A 147 0.81 11.28 -7.52
N CYS A 148 0.47 11.57 -6.27
CA CYS A 148 0.96 10.80 -5.12
C CYS A 148 0.50 9.33 -5.17
N ALA A 149 -0.77 9.07 -5.54
CA ALA A 149 -1.29 7.73 -5.76
C ALA A 149 -0.53 7.00 -6.88
N LEU A 150 -0.22 7.67 -7.99
CA LEU A 150 0.56 7.09 -9.09
C LEU A 150 1.99 6.75 -8.66
N ILE A 151 2.65 7.62 -7.89
CA ILE A 151 3.96 7.34 -7.29
C ILE A 151 3.88 6.10 -6.39
N LYS A 152 2.86 6.05 -5.52
CA LYS A 152 2.57 4.90 -4.65
C LYS A 152 2.44 3.61 -5.43
N PHE A 153 1.51 3.54 -6.38
CA PHE A 153 1.26 2.30 -7.13
C PHE A 153 2.45 1.90 -7.99
N THR A 154 3.14 2.85 -8.61
CA THR A 154 4.34 2.58 -9.41
C THR A 154 5.46 2.03 -8.53
N GLY A 155 5.72 2.66 -7.38
CA GLY A 155 6.75 2.20 -6.43
C GLY A 155 6.45 0.81 -5.88
N LEU A 156 5.20 0.53 -5.52
CA LEU A 156 4.76 -0.80 -5.07
C LEU A 156 4.91 -1.85 -6.17
N MET A 157 4.48 -1.55 -7.40
CA MET A 157 4.59 -2.47 -8.54
C MET A 157 6.04 -2.79 -8.91
N LEU A 158 6.89 -1.76 -9.06
CA LEU A 158 8.29 -1.95 -9.39
C LEU A 158 9.07 -2.64 -8.26
N GLY A 159 8.78 -2.29 -7.00
CA GLY A 159 9.36 -2.95 -5.84
C GLY A 159 8.96 -4.43 -5.75
N ALA A 160 7.69 -4.75 -5.99
CA ALA A 160 7.20 -6.13 -6.03
C ALA A 160 7.85 -6.93 -7.17
N ALA A 161 7.96 -6.36 -8.37
CA ALA A 161 8.68 -6.98 -9.48
C ALA A 161 10.16 -7.24 -9.11
N GLY A 162 10.80 -6.29 -8.42
CA GLY A 162 12.15 -6.47 -7.88
C GLY A 162 12.26 -7.62 -6.87
N LEU A 163 11.27 -7.80 -6.00
CA LEU A 163 11.21 -8.95 -5.09
C LEU A 163 11.09 -10.28 -5.84
N VAL A 164 10.28 -10.33 -6.92
CA VAL A 164 10.16 -11.51 -7.78
C VAL A 164 11.49 -11.83 -8.45
N ILE A 165 12.19 -10.83 -9.00
CA ILE A 165 13.52 -10.98 -9.61
C ILE A 165 14.53 -11.49 -8.56
N ILE A 166 14.55 -10.88 -7.38
CA ILE A 166 15.39 -11.33 -6.25
C ILE A 166 15.06 -12.78 -5.90
N ARG A 167 13.80 -13.21 -5.91
CA ARG A 167 13.42 -14.59 -5.63
C ARG A 167 13.82 -15.55 -6.76
N ALA A 168 13.59 -15.19 -8.01
CA ALA A 168 13.87 -16.02 -9.19
C ALA A 168 15.37 -16.22 -9.41
N ALA A 169 16.20 -15.22 -9.08
CA ALA A 169 17.66 -15.34 -9.14
C ALA A 169 18.27 -16.26 -8.05
N ARG A 170 17.46 -17.02 -7.29
CA ARG A 170 17.93 -17.87 -6.19
C ARG A 170 18.29 -19.25 -6.72
N ARG A 171 19.61 -19.54 -6.78
CA ARG A 171 20.17 -20.77 -7.35
C ARG A 171 20.13 -21.99 -6.40
N HIS A 172 19.92 -21.80 -5.08
CA HIS A 172 19.82 -22.89 -4.11
C HIS A 172 18.64 -22.68 -3.13
N PRO A 173 17.87 -23.74 -2.79
CA PRO A 173 16.78 -23.67 -1.81
C PRO A 173 17.32 -23.49 -0.38
N LEU A 174 16.49 -22.91 0.50
CA LEU A 174 16.81 -22.71 1.92
C LEU A 174 17.05 -24.08 2.57
N ALA A 175 18.26 -24.32 3.07
CA ALA A 175 18.49 -25.44 3.98
C ALA A 175 17.68 -25.17 5.26
N HIS A 176 16.78 -26.10 5.59
CA HIS A 176 16.05 -26.07 6.85
C HIS A 176 17.06 -26.27 7.98
N GLY A 177 17.42 -25.18 8.66
CA GLY A 177 18.12 -25.18 9.94
C GLY A 177 17.13 -25.03 11.08
#